data_AF-X8BH07-F1
#
_entry.id   AF-X8BH07-F1
#
_cell.length_a   1.000
_cell.length_b   1.000
_cell.length_c   1.000
_cell.angle_alpha   90.00
_cell.angle_beta   90.00
_cell.angle_gamma   90.00
#
_symmetry.space_group_name_H-M   'P 1'
#
loop_
_entity.id
_entity.type
_entity.pdbx_description
1 polymer ?
#
loop_
_entity_poly.entity_id
_entity_poly.type
_entity_poly.pdbx_seq_one_letter_code
_entity_poly.pdbx_strand_id
1 'polypeptide(L)'
;MARVEVSTTSELEPAAAWKLASDLSRFGEWMTIFGGWRGAVPSTIEEGTSVSACIKVKGFRNVIHWTVTRYDEPEVIELKGRAAAEFGSQ
;
A
#
# COMPACT_ATOMS: atom_id res chain seq x y z
N MET A 1 -18.43 1.17 10.72
CA MET A 1 -17.39 1.28 9.67
C MET A 1 -17.64 0.18 8.65
N ALA A 2 -17.41 0.44 7.37
CA ALA A 2 -17.43 -0.62 6.36
C ALA A 2 -16.13 -1.43 6.45
N ARG A 3 -16.21 -2.75 6.37
CA ARG A 3 -15.07 -3.67 6.26
C ARG A 3 -15.23 -4.44 4.96
N VAL A 4 -14.13 -4.58 4.22
CA VAL A 4 -14.03 -5.44 3.05
C VAL A 4 -12.87 -6.40 3.30
N GLU A 5 -13.08 -7.68 3.00
CA GLU A 5 -12.07 -8.72 3.11
C GLU A 5 -12.01 -9.46 1.77
N VAL A 6 -10.80 -9.69 1.28
CA VAL A 6 -10.53 -10.37 0.00
C VAL A 6 -9.42 -11.37 0.25
N SER A 7 -9.59 -12.58 -0.25
CA SER A 7 -8.62 -13.67 -0.11
C SER A 7 -8.55 -14.45 -1.42
N THR A 8 -7.35 -14.95 -1.73
CA THR A 8 -7.06 -15.72 -2.93
C THR A 8 -5.98 -16.77 -2.62
N THR A 9 -5.96 -17.86 -3.38
CA THR A 9 -4.96 -18.92 -3.23
C THR A 9 -3.90 -18.81 -4.31
N SER A 10 -2.64 -19.07 -3.97
CA SER A 10 -1.52 -19.06 -4.89
C SER A 10 -0.73 -20.38 -4.78
N GLU A 11 -0.12 -20.81 -5.87
CA GLU A 11 0.79 -21.95 -5.92
C GLU A 11 2.24 -21.56 -5.57
N LEU A 12 2.50 -20.27 -5.33
CA LEU A 12 3.82 -19.78 -4.93
C LEU A 12 4.15 -20.17 -3.49
N GLU A 13 5.43 -20.43 -3.23
CA GLU A 13 5.92 -20.57 -1.85
C GLU A 13 5.70 -19.25 -1.07
N PRO A 14 5.36 -19.32 0.23
CA PRO A 14 5.03 -18.13 1.03
C PRO A 14 6.09 -17.02 0.97
N ALA A 15 7.36 -17.37 1.02
CA ALA A 15 8.46 -16.40 0.93
C ALA A 15 8.53 -15.69 -0.43
N ALA A 16 8.20 -16.40 -1.51
CA ALA A 16 8.16 -15.82 -2.86
C ALA A 16 6.95 -14.89 -3.01
N ALA A 17 5.77 -15.35 -2.56
CA ALA A 17 4.56 -14.53 -2.54
C ALA A 17 4.76 -13.26 -1.69
N TRP A 18 5.38 -13.41 -0.52
CA TRP A 18 5.72 -12.29 0.36
C TRP A 18 6.58 -11.25 -0.33
N LYS A 19 7.70 -11.63 -0.94
CA LYS A 19 8.59 -10.70 -1.65
C LYS A 19 7.87 -9.91 -2.74
N LEU A 20 6.88 -10.52 -3.41
CA LEU A 20 6.07 -9.83 -4.42
C LEU A 20 5.06 -8.87 -3.79
N ALA A 21 4.40 -9.30 -2.71
CA ALA A 21 3.35 -8.54 -2.05
C ALA A 21 3.89 -7.36 -1.21
N SER A 22 5.07 -7.51 -0.61
CA SER A 22 5.70 -6.48 0.21
C SER A 22 6.56 -5.49 -0.59
N ASP A 23 6.91 -5.79 -1.84
CA ASP A 23 7.71 -4.89 -2.68
C ASP A 23 6.91 -3.66 -3.14
N LEU A 24 7.06 -2.58 -2.38
CA LEU A 24 6.43 -1.28 -2.63
C LEU A 24 6.73 -0.73 -4.04
N SER A 25 7.90 -1.05 -4.62
CA SER A 25 8.26 -0.53 -5.95
C SER A 25 7.37 -1.11 -7.05
N ARG A 26 6.77 -2.28 -6.80
CA ARG A 26 5.96 -3.03 -7.76
C ARG A 26 4.47 -2.84 -7.60
N PHE A 27 4.03 -2.02 -6.64
CA PHE A 27 2.59 -1.76 -6.42
C PHE A 27 1.89 -1.23 -7.68
N GLY A 28 2.62 -0.50 -8.53
CA GLY A 28 2.07 -0.01 -9.80
C GLY A 28 1.82 -1.07 -10.86
N GLU A 29 2.37 -2.28 -10.72
CA GLU A 29 2.14 -3.38 -11.68
C GLU A 29 0.74 -3.99 -11.52
N TRP A 30 0.20 -4.00 -10.30
CA TRP A 30 -1.04 -4.72 -9.99
C TRP A 30 -2.14 -3.84 -9.39
N MET A 31 -1.82 -2.66 -8.85
CA MET A 31 -2.84 -1.76 -8.29
C MET A 31 -3.25 -0.69 -9.31
N THR A 32 -4.39 -0.90 -9.98
CA THR A 32 -4.87 -0.02 -11.07
C THR A 32 -5.08 1.44 -10.67
N ILE A 33 -5.42 1.69 -9.40
CA ILE A 33 -5.64 3.04 -8.87
C ILE A 33 -4.34 3.73 -8.44
N PHE A 34 -3.20 3.05 -8.52
CA PHE A 34 -1.92 3.58 -8.08
C PHE A 34 -1.44 4.70 -9.02
N GLY A 35 -1.25 5.88 -8.45
CA GLY A 35 -0.78 7.07 -9.15
C GLY A 35 0.72 7.31 -9.05
N GLY A 36 1.44 6.51 -8.24
CA GLY A 36 2.86 6.64 -7.93
C GLY A 36 3.12 6.99 -6.46
N TRP A 37 4.35 6.79 -6.01
CA TRP A 37 4.80 7.22 -4.69
C TRP A 37 5.10 8.73 -4.66
N ARG A 38 4.81 9.37 -3.53
CA ARG A 38 5.18 10.74 -3.22
C ARG A 38 6.40 10.70 -2.29
N GLY A 39 7.58 10.94 -2.86
CA GLY A 39 8.85 10.91 -2.14
C GLY A 39 9.64 9.62 -2.37
N ALA A 40 10.71 9.45 -1.61
CA ALA A 40 11.56 8.26 -1.69
C ALA A 40 10.82 7.04 -1.12
N VAL A 41 10.93 5.90 -1.81
CA VAL A 41 10.46 4.61 -1.31
C VAL A 41 11.60 3.97 -0.53
N PRO A 42 11.40 3.62 0.75
CA PRO A 42 12.40 2.90 1.53
C PRO A 42 12.77 1.58 0.87
N SER A 43 14.05 1.22 0.92
CA SER A 43 14.55 -0.08 0.46
C SER A 43 14.24 -1.22 1.43
N THR A 44 13.93 -0.88 2.68
CA THR A 44 13.63 -1.82 3.77
C THR A 44 12.31 -1.44 4.39
N ILE A 45 11.50 -2.44 4.74
CA ILE A 45 10.21 -2.26 5.38
C ILE A 45 10.31 -2.89 6.77
N GLU A 46 9.98 -2.09 7.77
CA GLU A 46 9.90 -2.47 9.17
C GLU A 46 8.76 -1.70 9.85
N GLU A 47 8.39 -2.09 11.07
CA GLU A 47 7.41 -1.34 11.85
C GLU A 47 7.81 0.14 11.98
N GLY A 48 6.85 1.04 11.77
CA GLY A 48 7.08 2.49 11.74
C GLY A 48 7.48 3.05 10.38
N THR A 49 7.86 2.20 9.41
CA THR A 49 8.14 2.63 8.04
C THR A 49 6.94 3.37 7.47
N SER A 50 7.17 4.55 6.89
CA SER A 50 6.10 5.41 6.38
C SER A 50 6.35 5.78 4.93
N VAL A 51 5.30 5.66 4.12
CA VAL A 51 5.31 5.97 2.68
C VAL A 51 4.04 6.68 2.28
N SER A 52 4.08 7.48 1.21
CA SER A 52 2.92 8.24 0.74
C SER A 52 2.58 7.83 -0.69
N ALA A 53 1.39 7.27 -0.91
CA ALA A 53 0.92 6.87 -2.24
C ALA A 53 -0.03 7.92 -2.81
N CYS A 54 0.19 8.35 -4.05
CA CYS A 54 -0.83 9.04 -4.82
C CYS A 54 -1.77 7.99 -5.41
N ILE A 55 -3.08 8.19 -5.30
CA ILE A 55 -4.13 7.33 -5.85
C ILE A 55 -4.94 8.15 -6.86
N LYS A 56 -5.24 7.55 -8.01
CA LYS A 56 -5.97 8.16 -9.13
C LYS A 56 -7.25 7.37 -9.40
N VAL A 57 -8.41 8.02 -9.25
CA VAL A 57 -9.71 7.42 -9.57
C VAL A 57 -10.55 8.43 -10.34
N LYS A 58 -10.92 8.12 -11.58
CA LYS A 58 -11.82 8.95 -12.42
C LYS A 58 -11.47 10.46 -12.41
N GLY A 59 -10.19 10.80 -12.52
CA GLY A 59 -9.71 12.19 -12.52
C GLY A 59 -9.47 12.80 -11.13
N PHE A 60 -9.96 12.18 -10.05
CA PHE A 60 -9.64 12.56 -8.67
C PHE A 60 -8.27 12.02 -8.27
N ARG A 61 -7.46 12.88 -7.64
CA ARG A 61 -6.16 12.52 -7.07
C ARG A 61 -6.23 12.70 -5.56
N ASN A 62 -5.80 11.67 -4.84
CA ASN A 62 -5.65 11.75 -3.39
C ASN A 62 -4.26 11.24 -2.99
N VAL A 63 -3.73 11.74 -1.89
CA VAL A 63 -2.50 11.21 -1.27
C VAL A 63 -2.90 10.48 0.01
N ILE A 64 -2.54 9.20 0.07
CA ILE A 64 -2.68 8.39 1.28
C ILE A 64 -1.31 8.24 1.92
N HIS A 65 -1.21 8.64 3.17
CA HIS A 65 -0.05 8.39 4.02
C HIS A 65 -0.24 7.04 4.70
N TRP A 66 0.65 6.10 4.39
CA TRP A 66 0.68 4.77 4.97
C TRP A 66 1.79 4.69 6.01
N THR A 67 1.50 4.03 7.13
CA THR A 67 2.48 3.66 8.14
C THR A 67 2.36 2.17 8.41
N VAL A 68 3.49 1.46 8.37
CA VAL A 68 3.56 0.05 8.76
C VAL A 68 3.37 -0.03 10.28
N THR A 69 2.34 -0.74 10.71
CA THR A 69 2.01 -0.93 12.13
C THR A 69 2.35 -2.31 12.64
N ARG A 70 2.60 -3.26 11.73
CA ARG A 70 3.08 -4.61 12.04
C ARG A 70 3.81 -5.18 10.83
N TYR A 71 4.95 -5.83 11.07
CA TYR A 71 5.74 -6.48 10.03
C TYR A 71 6.31 -7.80 10.56
N ASP A 72 5.62 -8.90 10.27
CA ASP A 72 5.99 -10.26 10.65
C ASP A 72 6.18 -11.09 9.37
N GLU A 73 7.37 -11.04 8.79
CA GLU A 73 7.68 -11.79 7.57
C GLU A 73 7.74 -13.31 7.82
N PRO A 74 7.12 -14.15 6.96
CA PRO A 74 6.33 -13.84 5.76
C PRO A 74 4.80 -13.88 5.97
N GLU A 75 4.33 -13.74 7.21
CA GLU A 75 2.95 -14.01 7.59
C GLU A 75 2.03 -12.77 7.48
N VAL A 76 2.48 -11.61 7.98
CA VAL A 76 1.62 -10.44 8.16
C VAL A 76 2.36 -9.13 7.92
N ILE A 77 1.85 -8.31 7.01
CA ILE A 77 2.16 -6.87 6.91
C ILE A 77 0.89 -6.07 7.14
N GLU A 78 0.91 -5.15 8.11
CA GLU A 78 -0.21 -4.25 8.39
C GLU A 78 0.17 -2.80 8.05
N LEU A 79 -0.67 -2.16 7.23
CA LEU A 79 -0.50 -0.78 6.78
C LEU A 79 -1.69 0.05 7.22
N LYS A 80 -1.45 1.08 8.03
CA LYS A 80 -2.48 2.05 8.42
C LYS A 80 -2.44 3.27 7.50
N GLY A 81 -3.50 3.44 6.72
CA GLY A 81 -3.66 4.56 5.80
C GLY A 81 -4.40 5.75 6.41
N ARG A 82 -3.90 6.97 6.17
CA ARG A 82 -4.61 8.23 6.41
C ARG A 82 -4.65 9.02 5.11
N ALA A 83 -5.85 9.28 4.60
CA ALA A 83 -6.01 10.15 3.43
C ALA A 83 -5.87 11.61 3.85
N ALA A 84 -5.10 12.39 3.09
CA ALA A 84 -5.15 13.84 3.18
C ALA A 84 -6.48 14.29 2.55
N ALA A 85 -7.52 14.50 3.36
CA ALA A 85 -8.78 15.01 2.89
C ALA A 85 -8.64 16.50 2.53
N GLU A 86 -8.10 16.80 1.35
CA GLU A 86 -8.27 18.11 0.72
C GLU A 86 -9.63 18.09 0.00
N PHE A 87 -10.71 18.28 0.76
CA PHE A 87 -11.99 18.66 0.17
C PHE A 87 -11.82 20.10 -0.34
N GLY A 88 -11.40 20.23 -1.60
CA GLY A 88 -11.48 21.49 -2.32
C GLY A 88 -12.94 21.96 -2.31
N SER A 89 -13.18 23.03 -1.57
CA SER A 89 -14.33 23.91 -1.77
C SER A 89 -14.34 24.35 -3.24
N GLN A 90 -15.28 23.86 -4.02
CA GLN A 90 -15.81 24.55 -5.19
C GLN A 90 -17.34 24.51 -5.14
#